data_AF-A0A7Y2H0M3-F1
#
_entry.id   AF-A0A7Y2H0M3-F1
#
_cell.length_a   1.000
_cell.length_b   1.000
_cell.length_c   1.000
_cell.angle_alpha   90.00
_cell.angle_beta   90.00
_cell.angle_gamma   90.00
#
_symmetry.space_group_name_H-M   'P 1'
#
loop_
_entity.id
_entity.type
_entity.pdbx_description
1 polymer ?
#
loop_
_entity_poly.entity_id
_entity_poly.type
_entity_poly.pdbx_seq_one_letter_code
_entity_poly.pdbx_strand_id
1 'polypeptide(L)'
;MTDPTCDAGLIAGARYILAALVAATLLAPSSHAQDMMDHAHHDMDMPMGDSLMWRMPPMDMSMPMMPGMDGRIPVVGPFLPGEGMDLSMFEPARPMEVVEMADGDTLHLEASLVRRSIGGQEFVMMGYNGMYPGPMIRAKKDAEVVVEFTNNIRMPTTVHWHGLRLDNAFDGVPFVTQDPVENGESFTYELKFPDTGMYWYHPHMREDVQQDLGLYGNMLVDPKDDGFYAPVNREATLILDDILMDRNGLIPFGESAPTHALMGRFGNVMLTNGVTNYRLEARAGEVVRFYLTNVANSRTFNVVFDGAPIKIIADDVSK
;
A
#
# COMPACT_ATOMS: atom_id res chain seq x y z
N MET A 1 53.08 -47.75 -20.95
CA MET A 1 53.69 -46.41 -20.86
C MET A 1 52.91 -45.68 -19.76
N THR A 2 53.56 -45.52 -18.61
CA THR A 2 53.22 -44.70 -17.41
C THR A 2 51.81 -44.79 -16.79
N ASP A 3 51.72 -45.57 -15.71
CA ASP A 3 50.98 -45.31 -14.45
C ASP A 3 52.03 -44.68 -13.45
N PRO A 4 51.75 -44.11 -12.23
CA PRO A 4 50.57 -44.29 -11.36
C PRO A 4 50.15 -43.11 -10.41
N THR A 5 49.15 -43.43 -9.56
CA THR A 5 48.72 -42.83 -8.26
C THR A 5 47.75 -41.63 -8.34
N CYS A 6 46.49 -41.64 -7.85
CA CYS A 6 45.83 -42.22 -6.67
C CYS A 6 46.13 -41.48 -5.35
N ASP A 7 45.20 -40.63 -4.93
CA ASP A 7 44.73 -40.33 -3.55
C ASP A 7 43.85 -39.07 -3.60
N ALA A 8 42.86 -38.81 -2.76
CA ALA A 8 41.95 -39.59 -1.93
C ALA A 8 40.96 -38.55 -1.37
N GLY A 9 39.68 -38.90 -1.31
CA GLY A 9 38.64 -38.01 -0.79
C GLY A 9 37.22 -38.55 -0.91
N LEU A 10 37.00 -39.85 -0.71
CA LEU A 10 35.75 -40.31 -0.08
C LEU A 10 35.83 -39.90 1.41
N ILE A 11 34.75 -39.65 2.14
CA ILE A 11 33.79 -40.64 2.64
C ILE A 11 32.63 -39.90 3.34
N ALA A 12 31.44 -40.50 3.17
CA ALA A 12 30.23 -40.44 4.00
C ALA A 12 29.47 -39.10 4.06
N GLY A 13 28.16 -39.05 3.86
CA GLY A 13 27.17 -40.08 4.16
C GLY A 13 26.50 -39.76 5.49
N ALA A 14 25.21 -40.11 5.57
CA ALA A 14 24.31 -39.93 6.71
C ALA A 14 23.82 -38.49 6.93
N ARG A 15 22.56 -38.21 7.27
CA ARG A 15 21.37 -39.01 7.57
C ARG A 15 20.23 -37.98 7.69
N TYR A 16 19.00 -38.42 7.46
CA TYR A 16 17.81 -37.76 7.99
C TYR A 16 18.00 -37.36 9.46
N ILE A 17 17.66 -36.11 9.80
CA ILE A 17 17.22 -35.70 11.13
C ILE A 17 16.03 -34.76 10.89
N LEU A 18 14.84 -35.29 10.60
CA LEU A 18 13.77 -35.39 11.59
C LEU A 18 14.27 -35.41 13.04
N ALA A 19 14.07 -34.30 13.75
CA ALA A 19 14.00 -34.28 15.19
C ALA A 19 12.85 -33.35 15.60
N ALA A 20 11.75 -33.98 15.98
CA ALA A 20 10.80 -33.39 16.89
C ALA A 20 11.47 -33.26 18.26
N LEU A 21 11.27 -32.13 18.94
CA LEU A 21 11.07 -32.20 20.38
C LEU A 21 10.14 -31.10 20.87
N VAL A 22 9.09 -31.59 21.52
CA VAL A 22 8.18 -30.89 22.43
C VAL A 22 8.97 -30.43 23.65
N ALA A 23 8.85 -29.16 24.01
CA ALA A 23 9.06 -28.72 25.37
C ALA A 23 7.91 -27.79 25.78
N ALA A 24 7.18 -28.25 26.78
CA ALA A 24 6.06 -27.56 27.40
C ALA A 24 6.53 -26.37 28.24
N THR A 25 5.72 -25.31 28.22
CA THR A 25 5.46 -24.29 29.24
C THR A 25 6.51 -24.01 30.32
N LEU A 26 6.91 -22.73 30.40
CA LEU A 26 6.92 -21.97 31.66
C LEU A 26 6.36 -20.57 31.39
N LEU A 27 5.19 -20.32 31.96
CA LEU A 27 4.63 -18.99 32.18
C LEU A 27 5.51 -18.22 33.16
N ALA A 28 5.95 -17.02 32.79
CA ALA A 28 6.19 -15.94 33.74
C ALA A 28 5.91 -14.60 33.04
N PRO A 29 5.17 -13.68 33.67
CA PRO A 29 4.77 -12.42 33.06
C PRO A 29 5.93 -11.43 33.13
N SER A 30 6.45 -10.98 31.99
CA SER A 30 7.29 -9.78 31.96
C SER A 30 6.38 -8.58 31.71
N SER A 31 6.00 -7.93 32.80
CA SER A 31 5.50 -6.56 32.81
C SER A 31 6.58 -5.64 32.21
N HIS A 32 6.40 -5.20 30.97
CA HIS A 32 7.07 -3.99 30.47
C HIS A 32 5.95 -2.99 30.20
N ALA A 33 5.57 -2.35 31.30
CA ALA A 33 4.93 -1.06 31.26
C ALA A 33 5.83 -0.09 30.46
N GLN A 34 5.18 0.68 29.61
CA GLN A 34 5.56 2.00 29.13
C GLN A 34 6.89 2.54 29.71
N ASP A 35 7.96 2.47 28.92
CA ASP A 35 9.02 3.47 29.00
C ASP A 35 8.83 4.41 27.81
N MET A 36 7.90 5.35 27.98
CA MET A 36 7.96 6.61 27.25
C MET A 36 9.20 7.32 27.77
N MET A 37 10.24 7.36 26.95
CA MET A 37 11.39 8.22 27.17
C MET A 37 10.91 9.66 27.24
N ASP A 38 10.89 10.17 28.48
CA ASP A 38 10.64 11.53 28.88
C ASP A 38 11.79 12.41 28.33
N HIS A 39 11.60 12.94 27.12
CA HIS A 39 12.40 14.05 26.62
C HIS A 39 11.57 15.33 26.73
N ALA A 40 11.54 15.89 27.93
CA ALA A 40 11.12 17.25 28.17
C ALA A 40 12.08 18.23 27.46
N HIS A 41 11.69 18.75 26.29
CA HIS A 41 12.33 19.93 25.69
C HIS A 41 11.29 20.80 24.97
N HIS A 42 10.90 21.88 25.65
CA HIS A 42 10.33 23.12 25.13
C HIS A 42 9.54 23.02 23.80
N ASP A 43 8.37 22.40 23.88
CA ASP A 43 7.30 22.67 22.93
C ASP A 43 6.84 24.12 23.20
N MET A 44 7.21 25.04 22.31
CA MET A 44 6.48 26.29 22.21
C MET A 44 5.04 25.90 21.91
N ASP A 45 4.16 26.20 22.86
CA ASP A 45 2.71 26.01 22.83
C ASP A 45 2.14 26.86 21.67
N MET A 46 2.39 26.41 20.43
CA MET A 46 1.79 26.97 19.23
C MET A 46 0.34 26.52 19.24
N PRO A 47 -0.62 27.45 19.21
CA PRO A 47 -2.05 27.13 19.22
C PRO A 47 -2.34 26.14 18.08
N MET A 48 -3.32 25.24 18.30
CA MET A 48 -3.88 24.39 17.24
C MET A 48 -4.18 25.26 16.02
N GLY A 49 -3.27 25.20 15.05
CA GLY A 49 -3.26 26.11 13.91
C GLY A 49 -4.17 25.61 12.82
N ASP A 50 -4.55 26.51 11.92
CA ASP A 50 -5.27 26.20 10.68
C ASP A 50 -4.62 25.00 9.96
N SER A 51 -5.42 23.95 9.72
CA SER A 51 -4.99 22.68 9.14
C SER A 51 -4.38 22.83 7.75
N LEU A 52 -4.75 23.91 7.04
CA LEU A 52 -4.34 24.17 5.67
C LEU A 52 -3.04 24.97 5.57
N MET A 53 -2.47 25.48 6.65
CA MET A 53 -1.23 26.24 6.55
C MET A 53 -0.06 25.35 6.13
N TRP A 54 0.90 25.92 5.40
CA TRP A 54 2.19 25.26 5.17
C TRP A 54 2.89 25.06 6.52
N ARG A 55 3.05 23.79 6.90
CA ARG A 55 3.74 23.38 8.11
C ARG A 55 5.02 22.65 7.74
N MET A 56 6.04 22.81 8.58
CA MET A 56 7.25 22.02 8.45
C MET A 56 6.90 20.55 8.68
N PRO A 57 7.25 19.64 7.76
CA PRO A 57 7.12 18.21 8.03
C PRO A 57 7.86 17.83 9.31
N PRO A 58 7.39 16.82 10.07
CA PRO A 58 8.17 16.26 11.16
C PRO A 58 9.56 15.83 10.66
N MET A 59 10.61 16.41 11.23
CA MET A 59 11.99 16.08 10.89
C MET A 59 12.78 15.74 12.15
N ASP A 60 13.84 14.93 12.00
CA ASP A 60 14.82 14.75 13.06
C ASP A 60 15.53 16.10 13.32
N MET A 61 15.40 16.61 14.54
CA MET A 61 15.96 17.91 14.95
C MET A 61 17.49 17.95 14.92
N SER A 62 18.16 16.80 14.77
CA SER A 62 19.61 16.72 14.55
C SER A 62 20.02 17.00 13.10
N MET A 63 19.08 17.03 12.14
CA MET A 63 19.36 17.41 10.76
C MET A 63 19.31 18.95 10.61
N PRO A 64 20.44 19.61 10.30
CA PRO A 64 20.44 21.04 10.07
C PRO A 64 19.70 21.39 8.78
N MET A 65 18.88 22.43 8.83
CA MET A 65 18.31 23.04 7.62
C MET A 65 19.44 23.49 6.69
N MET A 66 19.26 23.27 5.39
CA MET A 66 20.19 23.81 4.41
C MET A 66 20.18 25.35 4.48
N PRO A 67 21.36 26.01 4.55
CA PRO A 67 21.42 27.46 4.61
C PRO A 67 20.63 28.14 3.49
N GLY A 68 19.75 29.08 3.83
CA GLY A 68 18.91 29.82 2.87
C GLY A 68 17.57 29.16 2.53
N MET A 69 17.29 27.99 3.10
CA MET A 69 15.99 27.32 3.05
C MET A 69 15.10 27.65 4.25
N ASP A 70 15.62 28.37 5.24
CA ASP A 70 14.87 28.78 6.42
C ASP A 70 13.65 29.65 6.05
N GLY A 71 12.46 29.23 6.50
CA GLY A 71 11.20 29.95 6.25
C GLY A 71 10.72 29.94 4.80
N ARG A 72 11.33 29.16 3.91
CA ARG A 72 10.82 28.96 2.55
C ARG A 72 9.56 28.10 2.59
N ILE A 73 8.48 28.62 2.03
CA ILE A 73 7.24 27.87 1.78
C ILE A 73 7.15 27.48 0.30
N PRO A 74 6.41 26.42 -0.05
CA PRO A 74 6.10 26.09 -1.44
C PRO A 74 5.48 27.28 -2.20
N VAL A 75 5.79 27.38 -3.48
CA VAL A 75 5.27 28.45 -4.38
C VAL A 75 3.84 28.20 -4.87
N VAL A 76 3.21 27.12 -4.41
CA VAL A 76 1.83 26.73 -4.72
C VAL A 76 0.96 26.84 -3.48
N GLY A 77 -0.35 26.96 -3.68
CA GLY A 77 -1.32 26.92 -2.59
C GLY A 77 -1.30 25.56 -1.88
N PRO A 78 -1.56 25.50 -0.56
CA PRO A 78 -1.80 24.26 0.15
C PRO A 78 -3.15 23.64 -0.27
N PHE A 79 -3.23 22.31 -0.24
CA PHE A 79 -4.41 21.55 -0.63
C PHE A 79 -4.69 20.39 0.32
N LEU A 80 -5.95 20.27 0.73
CA LEU A 80 -6.57 19.12 1.37
C LEU A 80 -7.98 18.94 0.75
N PRO A 81 -8.44 17.71 0.49
CA PRO A 81 -9.67 17.46 -0.28
C PRO A 81 -10.95 17.92 0.42
N GLY A 82 -10.94 18.04 1.74
CA GLY A 82 -12.09 18.40 2.59
C GLY A 82 -12.00 19.78 3.24
N GLU A 83 -11.08 20.62 2.79
CA GLU A 83 -10.84 21.92 3.39
C GLU A 83 -12.11 22.80 3.43
N GLY A 84 -12.46 23.30 4.61
CA GLY A 84 -13.68 24.10 4.82
C GLY A 84 -15.00 23.34 4.72
N MET A 85 -14.97 22.00 4.63
CA MET A 85 -16.16 21.15 4.58
C MET A 85 -16.44 20.48 5.93
N ASP A 86 -17.72 20.23 6.22
CA ASP A 86 -18.11 19.45 7.41
C ASP A 86 -17.83 17.96 7.17
N LEU A 87 -17.00 17.36 8.03
CA LEU A 87 -16.63 15.94 7.95
C LEU A 87 -17.84 15.00 7.98
N SER A 88 -18.95 15.40 8.61
CA SER A 88 -20.16 14.59 8.69
C SER A 88 -20.90 14.45 7.35
N MET A 89 -20.51 15.24 6.33
CA MET A 89 -21.03 15.12 4.97
C MET A 89 -20.48 13.91 4.22
N PHE A 90 -19.40 13.30 4.71
CA PHE A 90 -18.74 12.18 4.06
C PHE A 90 -19.00 10.88 4.80
N GLU A 91 -19.35 9.84 4.05
CA GLU A 91 -19.51 8.51 4.61
C GLU A 91 -18.17 7.99 5.16
N PRO A 92 -18.17 7.26 6.29
CA PRO A 92 -16.98 6.58 6.77
C PRO A 92 -16.44 5.59 5.73
N ALA A 93 -15.13 5.62 5.51
CA ALA A 93 -14.45 4.66 4.65
C ALA A 93 -14.69 3.24 5.14
N ARG A 94 -15.16 2.37 4.24
CA ARG A 94 -15.32 0.94 4.50
C ARG A 94 -13.98 0.22 4.37
N PRO A 95 -13.78 -0.90 5.08
CA PRO A 95 -12.62 -1.74 4.84
C PRO A 95 -12.67 -2.32 3.43
N MET A 96 -11.49 -2.66 2.88
CA MET A 96 -11.38 -3.36 1.60
C MET A 96 -12.17 -4.67 1.62
N GLU A 97 -12.91 -4.90 0.53
CA GLU A 97 -13.64 -6.14 0.25
C GLU A 97 -13.03 -6.81 -0.99
N VAL A 98 -13.12 -8.13 -1.05
CA VAL A 98 -12.75 -8.91 -2.24
C VAL A 98 -13.95 -8.95 -3.18
N VAL A 99 -13.74 -8.55 -4.42
CA VAL A 99 -14.73 -8.64 -5.49
C VAL A 99 -14.30 -9.76 -6.42
N GLU A 100 -14.98 -10.90 -6.32
CA GLU A 100 -14.79 -12.04 -7.20
C GLU A 100 -15.40 -11.73 -8.57
N MET A 101 -14.60 -11.84 -9.63
CA MET A 101 -14.99 -11.57 -11.01
C MET A 101 -14.87 -12.84 -11.84
N ALA A 102 -15.97 -13.23 -12.48
CA ALA A 102 -15.96 -14.23 -13.54
C ALA A 102 -15.62 -13.61 -14.90
N ASP A 103 -15.29 -14.47 -15.86
CA ASP A 103 -15.10 -14.07 -17.25
C ASP A 103 -16.38 -13.45 -17.82
N GLY A 104 -16.25 -12.24 -18.36
CA GLY A 104 -17.35 -11.42 -18.89
C GLY A 104 -18.09 -10.57 -17.85
N ASP A 105 -17.71 -10.59 -16.57
CA ASP A 105 -18.37 -9.76 -15.55
C ASP A 105 -18.06 -8.27 -15.70
N THR A 106 -18.99 -7.43 -15.24
CA THR A 106 -18.84 -5.98 -15.16
C THR A 106 -18.73 -5.53 -13.70
N LEU A 107 -17.68 -4.75 -13.40
CA LEU A 107 -17.50 -4.06 -12.13
C LEU A 107 -17.81 -2.57 -12.31
N HIS A 108 -18.67 -2.02 -11.47
CA HIS A 108 -18.77 -0.57 -11.31
C HIS A 108 -17.74 -0.11 -10.26
N LEU A 109 -16.84 0.78 -10.67
CA LEU A 109 -15.79 1.36 -9.83
C LEU A 109 -15.98 2.86 -9.75
N GLU A 110 -16.01 3.43 -8.55
CA GLU A 110 -16.24 4.85 -8.35
C GLU A 110 -15.15 5.45 -7.47
N ALA A 111 -14.50 6.52 -7.92
CA ALA A 111 -13.63 7.33 -7.06
C ALA A 111 -14.47 8.41 -6.35
N SER A 112 -14.47 8.43 -5.03
CA SER A 112 -15.21 9.43 -4.25
C SER A 112 -14.48 9.84 -2.96
N LEU A 113 -14.97 10.89 -2.31
CA LEU A 113 -14.46 11.34 -1.02
C LEU A 113 -15.07 10.51 0.11
N VAL A 114 -14.24 10.14 1.09
CA VAL A 114 -14.62 9.37 2.28
C VAL A 114 -14.06 10.00 3.54
N ARG A 115 -14.70 9.78 4.69
CA ARG A 115 -14.16 10.13 5.99
C ARG A 115 -13.36 8.96 6.58
N ARG A 116 -12.16 9.20 7.08
CA ARG A 116 -11.31 8.17 7.68
C ARG A 116 -10.67 8.60 8.99
N SER A 117 -10.62 7.68 9.96
CA SER A 117 -9.87 7.82 11.20
C SER A 117 -8.45 7.28 11.05
N ILE A 118 -7.43 8.09 11.32
CA ILE A 118 -6.02 7.66 11.37
C ILE A 118 -5.40 8.21 12.64
N GLY A 119 -4.90 7.33 13.51
CA GLY A 119 -4.31 7.77 14.78
C GLY A 119 -5.29 8.51 15.70
N GLY A 120 -6.61 8.26 15.57
CA GLY A 120 -7.66 8.92 16.35
C GLY A 120 -8.08 10.30 15.83
N GLN A 121 -7.55 10.74 14.69
CA GLN A 121 -7.95 11.97 14.01
C GLN A 121 -8.74 11.63 12.74
N GLU A 122 -9.79 12.42 12.45
CA GLU A 122 -10.64 12.23 11.28
C GLU A 122 -10.19 13.12 10.12
N PHE A 123 -10.15 12.54 8.92
CA PHE A 123 -9.73 13.19 7.69
C PHE A 123 -10.72 12.94 6.55
N VAL A 124 -10.80 13.88 5.62
CA VAL A 124 -11.35 13.61 4.29
C VAL A 124 -10.25 13.00 3.44
N MET A 125 -10.52 11.81 2.92
CA MET A 125 -9.65 11.00 2.08
C MET A 125 -10.39 10.68 0.77
N MET A 126 -9.76 9.93 -0.11
CA MET A 126 -10.35 9.38 -1.33
C MET A 126 -10.48 7.86 -1.20
N GLY A 127 -11.46 7.27 -1.88
CA GLY A 127 -11.63 5.83 -1.89
C GLY A 127 -12.32 5.35 -3.15
N TYR A 128 -12.03 4.11 -3.53
CA TYR A 128 -12.77 3.41 -4.57
C TYR A 128 -13.98 2.69 -3.95
N ASN A 129 -15.18 2.91 -4.48
CA ASN A 129 -16.45 2.36 -3.96
C ASN A 129 -16.67 2.64 -2.46
N GLY A 130 -16.20 3.79 -1.99
CA GLY A 130 -16.25 4.18 -0.57
C GLY A 130 -15.33 3.35 0.35
N MET A 131 -14.40 2.58 -0.20
CA MET A 131 -13.45 1.75 0.54
C MET A 131 -12.05 2.40 0.59
N TYR A 132 -11.36 2.17 1.70
CA TYR A 132 -9.94 2.51 1.86
C TYR A 132 -9.22 1.34 2.57
N PRO A 133 -8.26 0.65 1.93
CA PRO A 133 -7.95 0.68 0.49
C PRO A 133 -9.16 0.31 -0.38
N GLY A 134 -9.07 0.55 -1.69
CA GLY A 134 -10.08 0.15 -2.66
C GLY A 134 -10.32 -1.37 -2.70
N PRO A 135 -11.38 -1.83 -3.40
CA PRO A 135 -11.72 -3.24 -3.49
C PRO A 135 -10.56 -4.06 -4.08
N MET A 136 -10.35 -5.27 -3.56
CA MET A 136 -9.45 -6.22 -4.20
C MET A 136 -10.19 -6.98 -5.28
N ILE A 137 -9.85 -6.72 -6.54
CA ILE A 137 -10.45 -7.42 -7.69
C ILE A 137 -9.80 -8.80 -7.75
N ARG A 138 -10.58 -9.88 -7.74
CA ARG A 138 -10.06 -11.24 -7.87
C ARG A 138 -10.64 -11.91 -9.09
N ALA A 139 -9.79 -12.38 -9.99
CA ALA A 139 -10.21 -13.03 -11.24
C ALA A 139 -9.36 -14.28 -11.49
N LYS A 140 -9.83 -15.15 -12.38
CA LYS A 140 -9.02 -16.28 -12.85
C LYS A 140 -8.15 -15.86 -14.03
N LYS A 141 -7.00 -16.52 -14.19
CA LYS A 141 -6.18 -16.39 -15.40
C LYS A 141 -7.01 -16.58 -16.67
N ASP A 142 -6.74 -15.76 -17.68
CA ASP A 142 -7.42 -15.64 -18.97
C ASP A 142 -8.88 -15.16 -18.90
N ALA A 143 -9.34 -14.65 -17.76
CA ALA A 143 -10.62 -13.93 -17.70
C ALA A 143 -10.49 -12.54 -18.34
N GLU A 144 -11.57 -12.10 -18.96
CA GLU A 144 -11.76 -10.71 -19.39
C GLU A 144 -12.89 -10.10 -18.57
N VAL A 145 -12.70 -8.89 -18.05
CA VAL A 145 -13.72 -8.19 -17.25
C VAL A 145 -13.87 -6.76 -17.73
N VAL A 146 -15.07 -6.22 -17.59
CA VAL A 146 -15.34 -4.81 -17.89
C VAL A 146 -15.35 -4.02 -16.58
N VAL A 147 -14.66 -2.88 -16.54
CA VAL A 147 -14.78 -1.94 -15.42
C VAL A 147 -15.40 -0.64 -15.92
N GLU A 148 -16.59 -0.34 -15.42
CA GLU A 148 -17.24 0.96 -15.61
C GLU A 148 -16.81 1.90 -14.50
N PHE A 149 -15.83 2.75 -14.79
CA PHE A 149 -15.28 3.70 -13.85
C PHE A 149 -16.04 5.02 -13.88
N THR A 150 -16.38 5.58 -12.72
CA THR A 150 -16.97 6.91 -12.56
C THR A 150 -16.12 7.76 -11.63
N ASN A 151 -15.80 8.98 -12.05
CA ASN A 151 -15.04 9.93 -11.24
C ASN A 151 -15.96 10.89 -10.48
N ASN A 152 -16.12 10.71 -9.17
CA ASN A 152 -16.88 11.62 -8.31
C ASN A 152 -15.97 12.50 -7.42
N ILE A 153 -14.65 12.51 -7.63
CA ILE A 153 -13.74 13.48 -6.99
C ILE A 153 -13.59 14.74 -7.86
N ARG A 154 -13.25 15.86 -7.23
CA ARG A 154 -13.12 17.16 -7.94
C ARG A 154 -11.96 17.22 -8.94
N MET A 155 -10.97 16.36 -8.80
CA MET A 155 -9.79 16.32 -9.65
C MET A 155 -10.03 15.40 -10.84
N PRO A 156 -9.56 15.74 -12.06
CA PRO A 156 -9.53 14.77 -13.15
C PRO A 156 -8.65 13.58 -12.75
N THR A 157 -9.03 12.39 -13.21
CA THR A 157 -8.32 11.16 -12.85
C THR A 157 -8.37 10.11 -13.96
N THR A 158 -7.58 9.06 -13.79
CA THR A 158 -7.60 7.85 -14.60
C THR A 158 -7.42 6.65 -13.66
N VAL A 159 -7.58 5.43 -14.16
CA VAL A 159 -7.17 4.22 -13.44
C VAL A 159 -6.13 3.49 -14.27
N HIS A 160 -4.90 3.45 -13.77
CA HIS A 160 -3.83 2.63 -14.31
C HIS A 160 -3.84 1.26 -13.63
N TRP A 161 -3.70 0.20 -14.43
CA TRP A 161 -3.78 -1.20 -13.99
C TRP A 161 -2.38 -1.78 -13.89
N HIS A 162 -1.65 -1.33 -12.88
CA HIS A 162 -0.22 -1.55 -12.71
C HIS A 162 0.19 -3.03 -12.81
N GLY A 163 1.05 -3.32 -13.79
CA GLY A 163 1.62 -4.64 -14.05
C GLY A 163 0.71 -5.56 -14.86
N LEU A 164 -0.55 -5.20 -15.08
CA LEU A 164 -1.48 -6.00 -15.86
C LEU A 164 -1.20 -5.84 -17.36
N ARG A 165 -1.06 -6.97 -18.06
CA ARG A 165 -0.88 -6.99 -19.52
C ARG A 165 -2.23 -6.93 -20.24
N LEU A 166 -2.64 -5.74 -20.61
CA LEU A 166 -3.92 -5.43 -21.26
C LEU A 166 -3.73 -4.61 -22.54
N ASP A 167 -4.83 -4.32 -23.24
CA ASP A 167 -4.80 -3.49 -24.45
C ASP A 167 -4.48 -2.03 -24.11
N ASN A 168 -3.46 -1.46 -24.77
CA ASN A 168 -2.92 -0.13 -24.46
C ASN A 168 -3.99 0.98 -24.28
N ALA A 169 -5.11 0.93 -24.99
CA ALA A 169 -6.21 1.90 -24.86
C ALA A 169 -6.82 1.98 -23.45
N PHE A 170 -6.68 0.93 -22.64
CA PHE A 170 -7.24 0.82 -21.30
C PHE A 170 -6.18 0.97 -20.19
N ASP A 171 -4.95 1.37 -20.52
CA ASP A 171 -3.83 1.43 -19.55
C ASP A 171 -3.92 2.60 -18.56
N GLY A 172 -4.80 3.58 -18.75
CA GLY A 172 -4.95 4.67 -17.78
C GLY A 172 -3.88 5.77 -17.84
N VAL A 173 -3.05 5.84 -18.86
CA VAL A 173 -2.03 6.90 -19.01
C VAL A 173 -2.65 8.14 -19.68
N PRO A 174 -2.81 9.25 -18.93
CA PRO A 174 -3.49 10.43 -19.45
C PRO A 174 -2.73 11.04 -20.63
N PHE A 175 -3.48 11.49 -21.64
CA PHE A 175 -3.01 12.12 -22.88
C PHE A 175 -2.15 11.21 -23.79
N VAL A 176 -1.96 9.94 -23.43
CA VAL A 176 -1.25 8.95 -24.23
C VAL A 176 -2.17 7.82 -24.63
N THR A 177 -2.87 7.22 -23.68
CA THR A 177 -3.78 6.09 -23.93
C THR A 177 -5.25 6.49 -23.83
N GLN A 178 -5.56 7.45 -22.96
CA GLN A 178 -6.89 8.03 -22.81
C GLN A 178 -6.82 9.50 -22.38
N ASP A 179 -7.91 10.24 -22.56
CA ASP A 179 -8.10 11.50 -21.87
C ASP A 179 -8.43 11.25 -20.38
N PRO A 180 -8.06 12.18 -19.46
CA PRO A 180 -8.51 12.13 -18.08
C PRO A 180 -10.04 12.10 -17.99
N VAL A 181 -10.56 11.33 -17.05
CA VAL A 181 -11.98 11.30 -16.70
C VAL A 181 -12.27 12.49 -15.80
N GLU A 182 -13.08 13.44 -16.28
CA GLU A 182 -13.42 14.63 -15.51
C GLU A 182 -14.43 14.33 -14.39
N ASN A 183 -14.64 15.29 -13.49
CA ASN A 183 -15.62 15.14 -12.41
C ASN A 183 -17.04 14.92 -12.97
N GLY A 184 -17.68 13.84 -12.52
CA GLY A 184 -19.01 13.41 -12.96
C GLY A 184 -19.01 12.60 -14.26
N GLU A 185 -17.85 12.36 -14.86
CA GLU A 185 -17.73 11.56 -16.08
C GLU A 185 -17.36 10.10 -15.76
N SER A 186 -17.49 9.27 -16.79
CA SER A 186 -17.20 7.84 -16.72
C SER A 186 -16.35 7.37 -17.89
N PHE A 187 -15.61 6.28 -17.67
CA PHE A 187 -14.82 5.60 -18.68
C PHE A 187 -14.96 4.08 -18.50
N THR A 188 -15.05 3.35 -19.61
CA THR A 188 -15.17 1.89 -19.59
C THR A 188 -13.83 1.25 -19.97
N TYR A 189 -13.29 0.45 -19.06
CA TYR A 189 -12.08 -0.33 -19.26
C TYR A 189 -12.44 -1.78 -19.61
N GLU A 190 -11.71 -2.38 -20.55
CA GLU A 190 -11.71 -3.84 -20.75
C GLU A 190 -10.38 -4.40 -20.24
N LEU A 191 -10.42 -5.17 -19.15
CA LEU A 191 -9.26 -5.75 -18.52
C LEU A 191 -9.12 -7.22 -18.89
N LYS A 192 -7.89 -7.62 -19.21
CA LYS A 192 -7.53 -9.00 -19.51
C LYS A 192 -6.54 -9.47 -18.45
N PHE A 193 -6.73 -10.68 -17.93
CA PHE A 193 -5.87 -11.26 -16.89
C PHE A 193 -5.04 -12.44 -17.41
N PRO A 194 -4.09 -12.22 -18.35
CA PRO A 194 -3.36 -13.33 -18.99
C PRO A 194 -2.35 -14.03 -18.07
N ASP A 195 -1.97 -13.42 -16.94
CA ASP A 195 -0.87 -13.86 -16.09
C ASP A 195 -1.33 -13.97 -14.62
N THR A 196 -0.90 -15.04 -13.93
CA THR A 196 -1.30 -15.34 -12.55
C THR A 196 -0.44 -14.57 -11.57
N GLY A 197 -0.92 -13.49 -10.96
CA GLY A 197 -0.10 -12.70 -10.05
C GLY A 197 -0.90 -11.86 -9.09
N MET A 198 -0.17 -11.12 -8.26
CA MET A 198 -0.72 -9.98 -7.52
C MET A 198 -0.31 -8.72 -8.26
N TYR A 199 -1.31 -7.91 -8.60
CA TYR A 199 -1.19 -6.63 -9.27
C TYR A 199 -1.92 -5.58 -8.44
N TRP A 200 -1.90 -4.34 -8.90
CA TRP A 200 -2.62 -3.27 -8.24
C TRP A 200 -3.07 -2.22 -9.25
N TYR A 201 -3.90 -1.30 -8.82
CA TYR A 201 -4.41 -0.22 -9.66
C TYR A 201 -4.42 1.09 -8.88
N HIS A 202 -4.14 2.19 -9.58
CA HIS A 202 -4.01 3.52 -9.01
C HIS A 202 -4.12 4.61 -10.09
N PRO A 203 -4.34 5.88 -9.72
CA PRO A 203 -4.34 6.98 -10.68
C PRO A 203 -2.97 7.28 -11.30
N HIS A 204 -2.99 7.75 -12.55
CA HIS A 204 -1.85 8.40 -13.21
C HIS A 204 -2.04 9.93 -13.34
N MET A 205 -2.93 10.50 -12.52
CA MET A 205 -3.19 11.93 -12.41
C MET A 205 -2.94 12.39 -10.98
N ARG A 206 -2.05 13.37 -10.79
CA ARG A 206 -1.69 13.90 -9.46
C ARG A 206 -1.52 12.77 -8.43
N GLU A 207 -0.74 11.76 -8.80
CA GLU A 207 -0.47 10.56 -7.98
C GLU A 207 0.07 10.96 -6.60
N ASP A 208 0.83 12.06 -6.54
CA ASP A 208 1.32 12.70 -5.31
C ASP A 208 0.21 13.05 -4.31
N VAL A 209 -1.04 13.14 -4.76
CA VAL A 209 -2.24 13.47 -3.97
C VAL A 209 -3.21 12.31 -3.96
N GLN A 210 -3.62 11.84 -5.14
CA GLN A 210 -4.76 10.93 -5.26
C GLN A 210 -4.47 9.55 -4.70
N GLN A 211 -3.25 9.02 -4.94
CA GLN A 211 -2.81 7.74 -4.38
C GLN A 211 -2.56 7.86 -2.87
N ASP A 212 -1.82 8.89 -2.43
CA ASP A 212 -1.53 9.14 -1.00
C ASP A 212 -2.83 9.28 -0.18
N LEU A 213 -3.87 9.87 -0.79
CA LEU A 213 -5.19 10.03 -0.19
C LEU A 213 -6.09 8.80 -0.31
N GLY A 214 -5.68 7.70 -0.96
CA GLY A 214 -6.37 6.41 -0.89
C GLY A 214 -6.90 5.82 -2.18
N LEU A 215 -6.68 6.44 -3.34
CA LEU A 215 -7.02 5.82 -4.61
C LEU A 215 -5.97 4.78 -4.99
N TYR A 216 -6.07 3.60 -4.39
CA TYR A 216 -5.34 2.40 -4.76
C TYR A 216 -6.12 1.15 -4.36
N GLY A 217 -5.89 0.05 -5.06
CA GLY A 217 -6.42 -1.27 -4.70
C GLY A 217 -5.63 -2.39 -5.38
N ASN A 218 -5.82 -3.62 -4.91
CA ASN A 218 -5.12 -4.78 -5.46
C ASN A 218 -5.96 -5.53 -6.50
N MET A 219 -5.28 -6.26 -7.38
CA MET A 219 -5.90 -7.28 -8.22
C MET A 219 -5.17 -8.61 -8.00
N LEU A 220 -5.90 -9.67 -7.72
CA LEU A 220 -5.36 -11.03 -7.58
C LEU A 220 -5.85 -11.88 -8.73
N VAL A 221 -4.91 -12.42 -9.51
CA VAL A 221 -5.22 -13.36 -10.59
C VAL A 221 -4.88 -14.76 -10.16
N ASP A 222 -5.91 -15.59 -9.93
CA ASP A 222 -5.72 -16.98 -9.55
C ASP A 222 -5.24 -17.84 -10.73
N PRO A 223 -4.38 -18.85 -10.47
CA PRO A 223 -3.97 -19.80 -11.50
C PRO A 223 -5.13 -20.69 -11.94
N LYS A 224 -5.06 -21.17 -13.18
CA LYS A 224 -5.90 -22.29 -13.65
C LYS A 224 -5.44 -23.65 -13.12
N ASP A 225 -4.16 -23.79 -12.82
CA ASP A 225 -3.56 -25.02 -12.29
C ASP A 225 -3.44 -24.95 -10.77
N ASP A 226 -4.15 -25.84 -10.07
CA ASP A 226 -4.11 -25.97 -8.61
C ASP A 226 -2.69 -26.26 -8.08
N GLY A 227 -1.80 -26.79 -8.92
CA GLY A 227 -0.39 -27.06 -8.60
C GLY A 227 0.56 -25.88 -8.81
N PHE A 228 0.08 -24.73 -9.28
CA PHE A 228 0.95 -23.58 -9.62
C PHE A 228 1.75 -23.08 -8.42
N TYR A 229 1.08 -22.96 -7.27
CA TYR A 229 1.69 -22.63 -5.99
C TYR A 229 1.64 -23.83 -5.04
N ALA A 230 2.65 -23.95 -4.17
CA ALA A 230 2.63 -24.95 -3.11
C ALA A 230 1.44 -24.69 -2.15
N PRO A 231 0.77 -25.75 -1.65
CA PRO A 231 -0.36 -25.60 -0.75
C PRO A 231 0.06 -24.88 0.53
N VAL A 232 -0.82 -24.01 1.02
CA VAL A 232 -0.65 -23.25 2.25
C VAL A 232 -1.90 -23.39 3.12
N ASN A 233 -1.78 -23.10 4.41
CA ASN A 233 -2.93 -23.13 5.31
C ASN A 233 -3.81 -21.89 5.17
N ARG A 234 -3.20 -20.75 4.78
CA ARG A 234 -3.87 -19.47 4.64
C ARG A 234 -3.16 -18.58 3.62
N GLU A 235 -3.92 -17.71 2.99
CA GLU A 235 -3.43 -16.59 2.21
C GLU A 235 -3.78 -15.27 2.91
N ALA A 236 -2.90 -14.27 2.82
CA ALA A 236 -3.13 -12.94 3.35
C ALA A 236 -2.54 -11.88 2.43
N THR A 237 -3.33 -10.87 2.10
CA THR A 237 -2.89 -9.71 1.33
C THR A 237 -2.49 -8.59 2.29
N LEU A 238 -1.30 -8.01 2.08
CA LEU A 238 -0.80 -6.86 2.84
C LEU A 238 -0.44 -5.74 1.86
N ILE A 239 -1.17 -4.64 1.94
CA ILE A 239 -0.88 -3.39 1.25
C ILE A 239 -0.11 -2.51 2.23
N LEU A 240 1.14 -2.19 1.90
CA LEU A 240 2.04 -1.36 2.70
C LEU A 240 2.02 0.06 2.17
N ASP A 241 1.84 1.01 3.07
CA ASP A 241 1.73 2.43 2.76
C ASP A 241 2.23 3.28 3.93
N ASP A 242 2.45 4.57 3.72
CA ASP A 242 2.74 5.53 4.75
C ASP A 242 2.12 6.89 4.47
N ILE A 243 1.69 7.60 5.51
CA ILE A 243 1.06 8.91 5.37
C ILE A 243 1.75 9.96 6.24
N LEU A 244 1.93 11.17 5.69
CA LEU A 244 2.65 12.27 6.34
C LEU A 244 1.69 13.18 7.11
N MET A 245 1.86 13.20 8.43
CA MET A 245 1.01 13.97 9.35
C MET A 245 1.77 14.48 10.57
N ASP A 246 1.28 15.56 11.16
CA ASP A 246 1.73 16.08 12.45
C ASP A 246 0.58 16.12 13.46
N ARG A 247 0.78 16.81 14.59
CA ARG A 247 -0.24 16.96 15.64
C ARG A 247 -1.50 17.70 15.20
N ASN A 248 -1.45 18.45 14.09
CA ASN A 248 -2.57 19.17 13.51
C ASN A 248 -3.20 18.41 12.33
N GLY A 249 -2.74 17.19 12.04
CA GLY A 249 -3.29 16.33 10.98
C GLY A 249 -2.38 16.18 9.78
N LEU A 250 -2.97 15.87 8.62
CA LEU A 250 -2.23 15.72 7.35
C LEU A 250 -1.41 16.98 7.04
N ILE A 251 -0.17 16.78 6.61
CA ILE A 251 0.60 17.87 6.01
C ILE A 251 -0.01 18.17 4.63
N PRO A 252 -0.41 19.43 4.32
CA PRO A 252 -1.06 19.74 3.05
C PRO A 252 -0.23 19.33 1.83
N PHE A 253 -0.92 19.01 0.75
CA PHE A 253 -0.33 18.83 -0.58
C PHE A 253 -0.22 20.18 -1.29
N GLY A 254 0.48 20.23 -2.42
CA GLY A 254 0.40 21.41 -3.28
C GLY A 254 -0.85 21.36 -4.14
N GLU A 255 -1.55 22.48 -4.27
CA GLU A 255 -2.78 22.59 -5.05
C GLU A 255 -2.55 22.28 -6.52
N SER A 256 -1.52 22.88 -7.12
CA SER A 256 -1.27 22.78 -8.56
C SER A 256 -0.01 21.99 -8.93
N ALA A 257 0.86 21.67 -7.97
CA ALA A 257 2.09 20.91 -8.22
C ALA A 257 2.58 20.14 -6.98
N PRO A 258 3.36 19.06 -7.16
CA PRO A 258 3.98 18.36 -6.04
C PRO A 258 4.96 19.25 -5.27
N THR A 259 5.00 19.09 -3.94
CA THR A 259 5.88 19.86 -3.05
C THR A 259 7.10 19.10 -2.54
N HIS A 260 7.13 17.78 -2.76
CA HIS A 260 8.20 16.88 -2.30
C HIS A 260 8.95 16.24 -3.48
N ALA A 261 9.13 17.00 -4.58
CA ALA A 261 9.61 16.46 -5.85
C ALA A 261 11.08 15.97 -5.86
N LEU A 262 11.92 16.37 -4.90
CA LEU A 262 13.33 15.98 -4.87
C LEU A 262 13.56 14.62 -4.22
N MET A 263 13.14 14.47 -2.96
CA MET A 263 13.38 13.25 -2.19
C MET A 263 12.16 12.32 -2.17
N GLY A 264 10.99 12.80 -2.61
CA GLY A 264 9.73 12.11 -2.39
C GLY A 264 9.05 12.53 -1.09
N ARG A 265 7.76 12.24 -1.00
CA ARG A 265 6.94 12.49 0.18
C ARG A 265 6.93 11.22 1.03
N PHE A 266 7.63 11.25 2.16
CA PHE A 266 7.65 10.13 3.11
C PHE A 266 6.68 10.41 4.25
N GLY A 267 5.81 9.45 4.52
CA GLY A 267 4.95 9.43 5.70
C GLY A 267 5.70 9.04 6.97
N ASN A 268 5.21 9.56 8.10
CA ASN A 268 5.66 9.18 9.44
C ASN A 268 4.69 8.22 10.13
N VAL A 269 3.50 8.00 9.56
CA VAL A 269 2.52 7.02 10.05
C VAL A 269 2.42 5.88 9.05
N MET A 270 2.88 4.70 9.48
CA MET A 270 2.87 3.48 8.68
C MET A 270 1.48 2.85 8.67
N LEU A 271 1.07 2.36 7.50
CA LEU A 271 -0.20 1.70 7.28
C LEU A 271 0.03 0.30 6.71
N THR A 272 -0.76 -0.65 7.17
CA THR A 272 -0.90 -1.97 6.56
C THR A 272 -2.37 -2.24 6.35
N ASN A 273 -2.79 -2.45 5.10
CA ASN A 273 -4.19 -2.53 4.69
C ASN A 273 -5.03 -1.34 5.19
N GLY A 274 -4.44 -0.14 5.16
CA GLY A 274 -5.11 1.08 5.61
C GLY A 274 -5.35 1.16 7.12
N VAL A 275 -4.63 0.42 7.97
CA VAL A 275 -4.68 0.60 9.44
C VAL A 275 -3.28 0.66 10.05
N THR A 276 -3.15 1.33 11.21
CA THR A 276 -1.86 1.55 11.89
C THR A 276 -1.42 0.40 12.80
N ASN A 277 -2.31 -0.57 13.05
CA ASN A 277 -2.12 -1.66 14.01
C ASN A 277 -2.62 -3.00 13.45
N TYR A 278 -2.37 -3.27 12.18
CA TYR A 278 -2.73 -4.54 11.55
C TYR A 278 -2.17 -5.72 12.35
N ARG A 279 -3.00 -6.73 12.60
CA ARG A 279 -2.62 -7.96 13.28
C ARG A 279 -3.18 -9.16 12.54
N LEU A 280 -2.35 -10.19 12.39
CA LEU A 280 -2.76 -11.49 11.88
C LEU A 280 -2.31 -12.57 12.87
N GLU A 281 -3.25 -13.36 13.34
CA GLU A 281 -2.98 -14.52 14.20
C GLU A 281 -2.80 -15.78 13.37
N ALA A 282 -1.70 -16.49 13.60
CA ALA A 282 -1.35 -17.75 12.96
C ALA A 282 -0.99 -18.81 14.02
N ARG A 283 -1.26 -20.08 13.70
CA ARG A 283 -0.89 -21.21 14.56
C ARG A 283 0.56 -21.62 14.33
N ALA A 284 1.20 -22.18 15.37
CA ALA A 284 2.52 -22.77 15.21
C ALA A 284 2.50 -23.88 14.15
N GLY A 285 3.39 -23.79 13.17
CA GLY A 285 3.44 -24.70 12.01
C GLY A 285 2.50 -24.35 10.85
N GLU A 286 1.69 -23.29 10.97
CA GLU A 286 0.87 -22.77 9.87
C GLU A 286 1.76 -22.13 8.79
N VAL A 287 1.58 -22.55 7.54
CA VAL A 287 2.18 -21.89 6.38
C VAL A 287 1.20 -20.84 5.87
N VAL A 288 1.60 -19.58 5.91
CA VAL A 288 0.83 -18.45 5.38
C VAL A 288 1.51 -17.94 4.12
N ARG A 289 0.76 -17.81 3.03
CA ARG A 289 1.22 -17.10 1.82
C ARG A 289 0.82 -15.64 1.94
N PHE A 290 1.81 -14.76 1.97
CA PHE A 290 1.58 -13.32 1.91
C PHE A 290 1.67 -12.83 0.47
N TYR A 291 0.69 -12.04 0.05
CA TYR A 291 0.78 -11.18 -1.12
C TYR A 291 1.08 -9.77 -0.62
N LEU A 292 2.27 -9.26 -0.93
CA LEU A 292 2.75 -7.96 -0.46
C LEU A 292 2.68 -6.96 -1.62
N THR A 293 2.00 -5.83 -1.41
CA THR A 293 2.00 -4.70 -2.35
C THR A 293 2.53 -3.47 -1.63
N ASN A 294 3.52 -2.79 -2.19
CA ASN A 294 3.95 -1.47 -1.71
C ASN A 294 3.27 -0.39 -2.55
N VAL A 295 2.41 0.42 -1.93
CA VAL A 295 1.67 1.50 -2.60
C VAL A 295 2.13 2.90 -2.16
N ALA A 296 3.13 2.96 -1.27
CA ALA A 296 3.67 4.23 -0.81
C ALA A 296 4.25 5.04 -1.99
N ASN A 297 3.94 6.34 -2.04
CA ASN A 297 4.41 7.23 -3.11
C ASN A 297 5.93 7.29 -3.27
N SER A 298 6.69 7.05 -2.20
CA SER A 298 8.15 7.22 -2.21
C SER A 298 8.91 6.20 -1.38
N ARG A 299 8.27 5.60 -0.37
CA ARG A 299 8.95 4.69 0.54
C ARG A 299 9.19 3.33 -0.10
N THR A 300 10.44 2.86 -0.03
CA THR A 300 10.76 1.45 -0.17
C THR A 300 10.78 0.79 1.21
N PHE A 301 10.19 -0.40 1.31
CA PHE A 301 10.10 -1.15 2.56
C PHE A 301 11.11 -2.29 2.59
N ASN A 302 11.77 -2.48 3.75
CA ASN A 302 12.50 -3.68 4.08
C ASN A 302 11.68 -4.50 5.08
N VAL A 303 10.94 -5.50 4.61
CA VAL A 303 10.02 -6.30 5.44
C VAL A 303 10.76 -7.47 6.06
N VAL A 304 10.62 -7.63 7.39
CA VAL A 304 11.22 -8.72 8.15
C VAL A 304 10.14 -9.44 8.95
N PHE A 305 10.20 -10.77 8.97
CA PHE A 305 9.36 -11.61 9.83
C PHE A 305 10.26 -12.27 10.89
N ASP A 306 10.33 -11.66 12.07
CA ASP A 306 11.25 -12.07 13.12
C ASP A 306 11.04 -13.53 13.55
N GLY A 307 12.11 -14.32 13.46
CA GLY A 307 12.13 -15.72 13.90
C GLY A 307 11.35 -16.71 13.02
N ALA A 308 10.65 -16.25 11.98
CA ALA A 308 9.92 -17.11 11.05
C ALA A 308 10.73 -17.35 9.76
N PRO A 309 10.85 -18.59 9.27
CA PRO A 309 11.49 -18.84 7.98
C PRO A 309 10.62 -18.29 6.84
N ILE A 310 11.21 -17.53 5.91
CA ILE A 310 10.54 -16.94 4.75
C ILE A 310 11.05 -17.61 3.48
N LYS A 311 10.14 -17.82 2.52
CA LYS A 311 10.48 -18.22 1.15
C LYS A 311 9.76 -17.32 0.17
N ILE A 312 10.53 -16.61 -0.66
CA ILE A 312 10.00 -15.87 -1.81
C ILE A 312 9.64 -16.89 -2.89
N ILE A 313 8.42 -16.80 -3.44
CA ILE A 313 7.90 -17.75 -4.44
C ILE A 313 7.44 -17.08 -5.75
N ALA A 314 7.33 -15.75 -5.77
CA ALA A 314 6.92 -14.92 -6.90
C ALA A 314 7.39 -13.47 -6.65
N ASP A 315 7.46 -12.69 -7.73
CA ASP A 315 7.63 -11.24 -7.78
C ASP A 315 6.53 -10.62 -8.66
N ASP A 316 6.67 -9.34 -9.02
CA ASP A 316 5.70 -8.56 -9.79
C ASP A 316 5.34 -9.19 -11.15
N VAL A 317 6.27 -9.94 -11.77
CA VAL A 317 6.09 -10.57 -13.08
C VAL A 317 6.01 -12.07 -12.85
N SER A 318 4.84 -12.51 -12.37
CA SER A 318 4.62 -13.84 -11.82
C SER A 318 5.42 -15.00 -12.45
N LYS A 319 6.02 -15.80 -11.55
CA LYS A 319 6.71 -17.09 -11.68
C LYS A 319 7.15 -17.59 -13.07
#